data_AF-A0A7Z0KV18-F1
#
_entry.id   AF-A0A7Z0KV18-F1
#
_cell.length_a   1.000
_cell.length_b   1.000
_cell.length_c   1.000
_cell.angle_alpha   90.00
_cell.angle_beta   90.00
_cell.angle_gamma   90.00
#
_symmetry.space_group_name_H-M   'P 1'
#
loop_
_entity.id
_entity.type
_entity.pdbx_description
1 polymer ?
#
loop_
_entity_poly.entity_id
_entity_poly.type
_entity_poly.pdbx_seq_one_letter_code
_entity_poly.pdbx_strand_id
1 'polypeptide(L)' 'MTINDYQRGKLEIALGKLNEVQELITFLASDTADGEFGAQMDMLNAEIMSNTDDLRKAKDDSELVGYSEYRKRFLEGDR' A
#
# COMPACT_ATOMS: atom_id res chain seq x y z
N MET A 1 -7.08 14.53 6.84
CA MET A 1 -5.65 14.51 7.23
C MET A 1 -4.86 14.48 5.94
N THR A 2 -4.16 15.56 5.60
CA THR A 2 -3.41 15.65 4.33
C THR A 2 -2.03 15.03 4.55
N ILE A 3 -1.73 13.94 3.85
CA ILE A 3 -0.45 13.23 3.95
C ILE A 3 0.59 14.06 3.18
N ASN A 4 1.60 14.60 3.86
CA ASN A 4 2.64 15.41 3.22
C ASN A 4 3.55 14.53 2.34
N ASP A 5 4.32 15.14 1.42
CA ASP A 5 5.18 14.41 0.47
C ASP A 5 6.14 13.44 1.18
N TYR A 6 6.66 13.81 2.34
CA TYR A 6 7.52 12.95 3.15
C TYR A 6 6.80 11.71 3.68
N GLN A 7 5.57 11.86 4.14
CA GLN A 7 4.73 10.75 4.60
C GLN A 7 4.27 9.87 3.42
N ARG A 8 4.03 10.45 2.24
CA ARG A 8 3.76 9.69 1.00
C ARG A 8 4.97 8.86 0.57
N GLY A 9 6.17 9.42 0.61
CA GLY A 9 7.41 8.67 0.33
C GLY A 9 7.63 7.52 1.33
N LYS A 10 7.31 7.72 2.62
CA LYS A 10 7.32 6.63 3.60
C LYS A 10 6.31 5.53 3.28
N LEU A 11 5.12 5.91 2.82
CA LEU A 11 4.07 4.97 2.43
C LEU A 11 4.48 4.16 1.19
N GLU A 12 5.12 4.77 0.20
CA GLU A 12 5.68 4.05 -0.96
C GLU A 12 6.77 3.04 -0.55
N ILE A 13 7.68 3.41 0.35
CA ILE A 13 8.69 2.49 0.87
C ILE A 13 8.03 1.31 1.62
N ALA A 14 7.00 1.59 2.42
CA ALA A 14 6.26 0.55 3.12
C ALA A 14 5.56 -0.41 2.15
N LEU A 15 4.90 0.13 1.11
CA LEU A 15 4.29 -0.66 0.04
C LEU A 15 5.32 -1.52 -0.71
N GLY A 16 6.50 -0.99 -0.99
CA GLY A 16 7.60 -1.75 -1.60
C GLY A 16 8.04 -2.94 -0.74
N LYS A 17 8.20 -2.73 0.56
CA LYS A 17 8.54 -3.82 1.51
C LYS A 17 7.44 -4.86 1.63
N LEU A 18 6.17 -4.46 1.56
CA LEU A 18 5.05 -5.42 1.58
C LEU A 18 5.07 -6.32 0.34
N ASN A 19 5.39 -5.77 -0.84
CA ASN A 19 5.59 -6.59 -2.04
C ASN A 19 6.76 -7.59 -1.86
N GLU A 20 7.90 -7.15 -1.32
CA GLU A 20 9.04 -8.06 -1.04
C GLU A 20 8.64 -9.19 -0.08
N VAL A 21 7.82 -8.88 0.93
CA VAL A 21 7.30 -9.88 1.87
C VAL A 21 6.35 -10.86 1.17
N GLN A 22 5.50 -10.42 0.24
CA GLN A 22 4.64 -11.30 -0.55
C GLN A 22 5.44 -12.29 -1.39
N GLU A 23 6.51 -11.82 -2.03
CA GLU A 23 7.39 -12.68 -2.82
C GLU A 23 8.04 -13.75 -1.94
N LEU A 24 8.51 -13.38 -0.74
CA LEU A 24 9.06 -14.32 0.23
C LEU A 24 8.03 -15.34 0.73
N ILE A 25 6.81 -14.92 1.04
CA ILE A 25 5.74 -15.82 1.49
C ILE A 25 5.37 -16.80 0.37
N THR A 26 5.25 -16.31 -0.86
CA THR A 26 4.96 -17.15 -2.02
C THR A 26 6.06 -18.19 -2.24
N PHE A 27 7.32 -17.78 -2.10
CA PHE A 27 8.46 -18.68 -2.15
C PHE A 27 8.38 -19.77 -1.07
N LEU A 28 8.15 -19.38 0.19
CA LEU A 28 8.02 -20.30 1.33
C LEU A 28 6.83 -21.27 1.17
N ALA A 29 5.70 -20.79 0.66
CA ALA A 29 4.53 -21.62 0.37
C ALA A 29 4.83 -22.67 -0.71
N SER A 30 5.64 -22.31 -1.72
CA SER A 30 5.99 -23.19 -2.84
C SER A 30 7.09 -24.21 -2.51
N ASP A 31 7.97 -23.89 -1.56
CA ASP A 31 9.14 -24.71 -1.18
C ASP A 31 8.82 -25.68 -0.03
N THR A 32 7.65 -25.56 0.60
CA THR A 32 7.23 -26.46 1.68
C THR A 32 6.62 -27.76 1.16
N ALA A 33 6.95 -28.88 1.82
CA ALA A 33 6.26 -30.16 1.62
C ALA A 33 5.01 -30.31 2.52
N ASP A 34 4.82 -29.40 3.47
CA ASP A 34 3.68 -29.36 4.37
C ASP A 34 2.53 -28.55 3.76
N GLY A 35 1.50 -29.26 3.30
CA GLY A 35 0.33 -28.64 2.67
C GLY A 35 -0.50 -27.74 3.61
N GLU A 36 -0.47 -27.98 4.93
CA GLU A 36 -1.16 -27.11 5.89
C GLU A 36 -0.40 -25.79 6.05
N PHE A 37 0.93 -25.87 6.16
CA PHE A 37 1.78 -24.69 6.16
C PHE A 37 1.65 -23.88 4.86
N GLY A 38 1.63 -24.54 3.70
CA GLY A 38 1.42 -23.88 2.41
C GLY A 38 0.09 -23.12 2.36
N ALA A 39 -1.01 -23.75 2.79
CA ALA A 39 -2.32 -23.11 2.85
C ALA A 39 -2.36 -21.91 3.81
N GLN A 40 -1.69 -21.98 4.97
CA GLN A 40 -1.57 -20.85 5.89
C GLN A 40 -0.78 -19.69 5.28
N MET A 41 0.29 -19.98 4.54
CA MET A 41 1.08 -18.96 3.84
C MET A 41 0.28 -18.31 2.70
N ASP A 42 -0.53 -19.07 1.95
CA ASP A 42 -1.42 -18.51 0.93
C ASP A 42 -2.49 -17.58 1.53
N MET A 43 -3.07 -17.95 2.68
CA MET A 43 -3.99 -17.08 3.40
C MET A 43 -3.32 -15.79 3.88
N LEU A 44 -2.12 -15.89 4.47
CA LEU A 44 -1.33 -14.74 4.90
C LEU A 44 -0.99 -13.82 3.72
N ASN A 45 -0.65 -14.41 2.57
CA ASN A 45 -0.36 -13.67 1.35
C ASN A 45 -1.59 -12.88 0.87
N ALA A 46 -2.77 -13.50 0.89
CA ALA A 46 -4.04 -12.86 0.54
C ALA A 46 -4.38 -11.68 1.47
N GLU A 47 -4.14 -11.81 2.77
CA GLU A 47 -4.33 -10.70 3.73
C GLU A 47 -3.36 -9.55 3.47
N ILE A 48 -2.09 -9.86 3.17
CA ILE A 48 -1.09 -8.84 2.84
C ILE A 48 -1.46 -8.14 1.53
N MET A 49 -1.96 -8.86 0.52
CA MET A 49 -2.48 -8.26 -0.72
C MET A 49 -3.60 -7.27 -0.44
N SER A 50 -4.62 -7.68 0.33
CA SER A 50 -5.74 -6.81 0.68
C SER A 50 -5.27 -5.53 1.38
N ASN A 51 -4.40 -5.66 2.39
CA ASN A 51 -3.87 -4.51 3.13
C ASN A 51 -3.01 -3.60 2.24
N THR A 52 -2.23 -4.18 1.32
CA THR A 52 -1.39 -3.42 0.38
C THR A 52 -2.26 -2.60 -0.57
N ASP A 53 -3.36 -3.15 -1.07
CA ASP A 53 -4.29 -2.44 -1.94
C ASP A 53 -5.05 -1.32 -1.21
N ASP A 54 -5.46 -1.54 0.05
CA ASP A 54 -6.04 -0.50 0.90
C ASP A 54 -5.06 0.66 1.13
N LEU A 55 -3.78 0.36 1.35
CA LEU A 55 -2.73 1.37 1.51
C LEU A 55 -2.43 2.12 0.21
N ARG A 56 -2.46 1.45 -0.96
CA ARG A 56 -2.35 2.12 -2.27
C ARG A 56 -3.52 3.06 -2.50
N LYS A 57 -4.74 2.62 -2.23
CA LYS A 57 -5.93 3.47 -2.34
C LYS A 57 -5.86 4.67 -1.41
N ALA A 58 -5.44 4.48 -0.16
CA ALA A 58 -5.25 5.59 0.79
C ALA A 58 -4.18 6.59 0.32
N LYS A 59 -3.11 6.11 -0.33
CA LYS A 59 -2.09 6.96 -0.96
C LYS A 59 -2.72 7.79 -2.08
N ASP A 60 -3.39 7.15 -3.03
CA ASP A 60 -3.97 7.81 -4.21
C ASP A 60 -5.05 8.83 -3.80
N ASP A 61 -5.91 8.46 -2.85
CA ASP A 61 -6.93 9.36 -2.28
C ASP A 61 -6.27 10.58 -1.60
N SER A 62 -5.13 10.39 -0.92
CA SER A 62 -4.39 11.49 -0.29
C SER A 62 -3.81 12.48 -1.31
N GLU A 63 -3.42 12.00 -2.50
CA GLU A 63 -2.92 12.86 -3.59
C GLU A 63 -4.06 13.71 -4.18
N LEU A 64 -5.23 13.12 -4.38
CA LEU A 64 -6.42 13.84 -4.85
C LEU A 64 -6.89 14.91 -3.86
N VAL A 65 -6.88 14.61 -2.56
CA VAL A 65 -7.22 15.59 -1.51
C VAL A 65 -6.20 16.72 -1.50
N GLY A 66 -4.90 16.40 -1.53
CA GLY A 66 -3.82 17.40 -1.59
C GLY A 66 -3.92 18.31 -2.82
N TYR A 67 -4.23 17.74 -3.99
CA TYR A 67 -4.43 18.52 -5.22
C TYR A 67 -5.68 19.41 -5.13
N SER A 68 -6.80 18.91 -4.58
CA SER A 68 -8.02 19.71 -4.45
C SER A 68 -7.85 20.89 -3.47
N GLU A 69 -7.13 20.69 -2.36
CA GLU A 69 -6.81 21.73 -1.39
C GLU A 69 -5.84 22.75 -1.99
N TYR A 70 -4.81 22.29 -2.72
CA TYR A 70 -3.89 23.15 -3.45
C TYR A 70 -4.62 23.99 -4.51
N ARG A 71 -5.51 23.36 -5.29
CA ARG A 71 -6.31 24.05 -6.32
C ARG A 71 -7.19 25.13 -5.71
N LYS A 72 -7.94 24.83 -4.64
CA LYS A 72 -8.78 25.83 -3.95
C LYS A 72 -7.97 26.99 -3.37
N ARG A 73 -6.80 26.72 -2.79
CA ARG A 73 -5.99 27.75 -2.11
C ARG A 73 -5.17 28.61 -3.05
N PHE A 74 -4.66 28.05 -4.15
CA PHE A 74 -3.64 28.70 -4.97
C PHE A 74 -4.01 28.85 -6.44
N LEU A 75 -4.96 28.07 -6.96
CA LEU A 75 -5.39 28.14 -8.37
C LEU A 75 -6.78 28.79 -8.54
N GLU A 76 -7.65 28.67 -7.54
CA GLU A 76 -8.97 29.31 -7.49
C GLU A 76 -9.02 30.49 -6.51
N GLY A 77 -7.95 30.73 -5.74
CA GLY A 77 -7.84 31.77 -4.73
C GLY A 77 -7.53 33.16 -5.28
N ASP A 78 -8.53 33.79 -5.89
CA ASP A 78 -8.97 35.20 -5.73
C ASP A 78 -9.97 35.51 -6.87
N ARG A 79 -11.24 35.20 -6.61
CA ARG A 79 -12.39 35.84 -7.26
C ARG A 79 -13.45 36.11 -6.21
#